data_AF-A0A0D0P630-F1
#
_entry.id   AF-A0A0D0P630-F1
#
_cell.length_a   1.000
_cell.length_b   1.000
_cell.length_c   1.000
_cell.angle_alpha   90.00
_cell.angle_beta   90.00
_cell.angle_gamma   90.00
#
_symmetry.space_group_name_H-M   'P 1'
#
loop_
_entity.id
_entity.type
_entity.pdbx_description
1 polymer ?
#
loop_
_entity_poly.entity_id
_entity_poly.type
_entity_poly.pdbx_seq_one_letter_code
_entity_poly.pdbx_strand_id
1 'polypeptide(L)'
;MHRYRVWNGPMPTTAAQAKVSTGTSVKTMLQLATPSTRQIQLISWGFSLDVAPGAASAVELLQTDVAATVTAHTASGLQPVDPNAPASLLTLGTSATGYTATAEGAIAAARVFDVKQIPLAAGATDLTYTYQWMPDERPIIAVSRFLRVRATFATAASNMTCWVCWDE
;
A
#
# COMPACT_ATOMS: atom_id res chain seq x y z
N MET A 1 14.23 -5.81 -15.99
CA MET A 1 13.21 -5.13 -15.18
C MET A 1 12.26 -6.21 -14.71
N HIS A 2 12.17 -6.42 -13.40
CA HIS A 2 11.36 -7.50 -12.82
C HIS A 2 10.14 -6.91 -12.13
N ARG A 3 9.01 -7.58 -12.26
CA ARG A 3 7.74 -7.13 -11.70
C ARG A 3 7.45 -7.83 -10.39
N TYR A 4 7.00 -7.05 -9.41
CA TYR A 4 6.68 -7.54 -8.09
C TYR A 4 5.30 -7.07 -7.65
N ARG A 5 4.69 -7.83 -6.73
CA ARG A 5 3.46 -7.47 -6.05
C ARG A 5 3.58 -7.76 -4.56
N VAL A 6 3.02 -6.88 -3.74
CA VAL A 6 2.96 -7.01 -2.29
C VAL A 6 1.56 -6.68 -1.82
N TRP A 7 1.12 -7.38 -0.77
CA TRP A 7 -0.17 -7.19 -0.12
C TRP A 7 0.04 -6.64 1.29
N ASN A 8 -0.97 -5.99 1.87
CA ASN A 8 -0.93 -5.51 3.26
C ASN A 8 -1.09 -6.62 4.31
N GLY A 9 -0.34 -7.70 4.17
CA GLY A 9 -0.35 -8.83 5.08
C GLY A 9 0.73 -9.85 4.72
N PRO A 10 0.91 -10.88 5.56
CA PRO A 10 1.83 -11.97 5.23
C PRO A 10 1.38 -12.67 3.94
N MET A 11 2.34 -13.23 3.20
CA MET A 11 2.05 -14.08 2.04
C MET A 11 1.12 -15.22 2.50
N PRO A 12 -0.01 -15.46 1.79
CA PRO A 12 -0.93 -16.50 2.16
C PRO A 12 -0.27 -17.85 1.90
N THR A 13 -0.41 -18.76 2.86
CA THR A 13 0.05 -20.15 2.75
C THR A 13 -1.16 -21.07 2.87
N THR A 14 -1.40 -21.62 4.06
CA THR A 14 -2.60 -22.40 4.38
C THR A 14 -3.78 -21.52 4.77
N ALA A 15 -3.51 -20.32 5.31
CA ALA A 15 -4.52 -19.33 5.64
C ALA A 15 -4.79 -18.38 4.47
N ALA A 16 -6.02 -17.88 4.40
CA ALA A 16 -6.40 -16.83 3.45
C ALA A 16 -5.60 -15.54 3.71
N GLN A 17 -5.53 -14.68 2.69
CA GLN A 17 -4.89 -13.37 2.80
C GLN A 17 -5.48 -12.59 3.98
N ALA A 18 -4.63 -12.19 4.92
CA ALA A 18 -5.06 -11.40 6.07
C ALA A 18 -5.55 -10.03 5.61
N LYS A 19 -6.57 -9.52 6.31
CA LYS A 19 -7.11 -8.18 6.10
C LYS A 19 -6.73 -7.32 7.29
N VAL A 20 -6.46 -6.04 7.06
CA VAL A 20 -6.07 -5.10 8.11
C VAL A 20 -7.25 -4.19 8.40
N SER A 21 -7.62 -4.08 9.67
CA SER A 21 -8.63 -3.11 10.10
C SER A 21 -8.12 -1.69 9.88
N THR A 22 -8.92 -0.86 9.21
CA THR A 22 -8.63 0.58 9.04
C THR A 22 -8.79 1.34 10.36
N GLY A 23 -8.75 2.67 10.32
CA GLY A 23 -8.90 3.49 11.53
C GLY A 23 -9.59 4.81 11.23
N THR A 24 -10.09 5.45 12.29
CA THR A 24 -10.66 6.80 12.21
C THR A 24 -9.60 7.89 12.12
N SER A 25 -8.39 7.59 12.58
CA SER A 25 -7.18 8.35 12.26
C SER A 25 -6.50 7.75 11.03
N VAL A 26 -5.67 8.57 10.36
CA VAL A 26 -4.86 8.12 9.24
C VAL A 26 -4.02 6.92 9.66
N LYS A 27 -4.19 5.81 8.95
CA LYS A 27 -3.45 4.56 9.18
C LYS A 27 -2.68 4.20 7.93
N THR A 28 -1.38 3.92 8.07
CA THR A 28 -0.61 3.32 6.98
C THR A 28 -1.03 1.85 6.87
N MET A 29 -1.53 1.48 5.70
CA MET A 29 -2.01 0.12 5.44
C MET A 29 -0.90 -0.72 4.81
N LEU A 30 -0.10 -0.12 3.94
CA LEU A 30 1.06 -0.72 3.30
C LEU A 30 2.15 0.35 3.10
N GLN A 31 3.41 0.00 3.36
CA GLN A 31 4.58 0.84 3.16
C GLN A 31 5.65 0.06 2.40
N LEU A 32 6.22 0.66 1.35
CA LEU A 32 7.37 0.13 0.60
C LEU A 32 8.53 1.11 0.74
N ALA A 33 9.71 0.61 1.12
CA ALA A 33 10.90 1.41 1.32
C ALA A 33 11.92 1.14 0.21
N THR A 34 12.15 2.14 -0.65
CA THR A 34 13.17 2.05 -1.70
C THR A 34 14.57 2.11 -1.07
N PRO A 35 15.52 1.25 -1.51
CA PRO A 35 16.89 1.33 -1.05
C PRO A 35 17.56 2.62 -1.56
N SER A 36 18.75 2.92 -1.04
CA SER A 36 19.53 4.11 -1.46
C SER A 36 20.07 4.03 -2.89
N THR A 37 19.98 2.85 -3.52
CA THR A 37 20.62 2.56 -4.82
C THR A 37 19.61 2.30 -5.95
N ARG A 38 18.32 2.11 -5.64
CA ARG A 38 17.32 1.74 -6.64
C ARG A 38 15.97 2.41 -6.41
N GLN A 39 15.47 3.02 -7.47
CA GLN A 39 14.11 3.55 -7.56
C GLN A 39 13.16 2.46 -8.05
N ILE A 40 11.87 2.61 -7.76
CA ILE A 40 10.82 1.70 -8.27
C ILE A 40 9.84 2.47 -9.14
N GLN A 41 9.31 1.81 -10.17
CA GLN A 41 8.29 2.37 -11.03
C GLN A 41 6.94 1.71 -10.73
N LEU A 42 5.93 2.51 -10.38
CA LEU A 42 4.60 1.99 -10.09
C LEU A 42 3.88 1.56 -11.36
N ILE A 43 3.20 0.40 -11.29
CA ILE A 43 2.46 -0.17 -12.42
C ILE A 43 0.97 -0.14 -12.13
N SER A 44 0.57 -0.59 -10.95
CA SER A 44 -0.81 -0.56 -10.52
C SER A 44 -0.92 -0.68 -9.00
N TRP A 45 -2.06 -0.27 -8.47
CA TRP A 45 -2.39 -0.44 -7.07
C TRP A 45 -3.89 -0.67 -6.92
N GLY A 46 -4.29 -1.16 -5.75
CA GLY A 46 -5.70 -1.34 -5.48
C GLY A 46 -5.98 -1.74 -4.04
N PHE A 47 -7.26 -1.76 -3.71
CA PHE A 47 -7.75 -2.21 -2.43
C PHE A 47 -9.16 -2.81 -2.53
N SER A 48 -9.54 -3.56 -1.50
CA SER A 48 -10.87 -4.09 -1.29
C SER A 48 -11.28 -3.97 0.17
N LEU A 49 -12.57 -3.73 0.40
CA LEU A 49 -13.19 -3.58 1.72
C LEU A 49 -14.22 -4.68 1.95
N ASP A 50 -14.34 -5.11 3.20
CA ASP A 50 -15.34 -6.11 3.60
C ASP A 50 -16.75 -5.54 3.66
N VAL A 51 -16.85 -4.27 4.01
CA VAL A 51 -18.13 -3.57 4.16
C VAL A 51 -17.97 -2.10 3.80
N ALA A 52 -19.03 -1.53 3.23
CA ALA A 52 -19.11 -0.11 2.95
C ALA A 52 -19.02 0.70 4.26
N PRO A 53 -18.26 1.80 4.30
CA PRO A 53 -18.23 2.66 5.46
C PRO A 53 -19.57 3.39 5.63
N GLY A 54 -19.95 3.65 6.88
CA GLY A 54 -21.18 4.40 7.22
C GLY A 54 -21.12 5.88 6.83
N ALA A 55 -19.94 6.40 6.46
CA ALA A 55 -19.71 7.76 6.01
C ALA A 55 -18.56 7.79 4.98
N ALA A 56 -18.51 8.84 4.17
CA ALA A 56 -17.47 9.01 3.17
C ALA A 56 -16.07 8.90 3.79
N SER A 57 -15.21 8.10 3.17
CA SER A 57 -13.88 7.76 3.68
C SER A 57 -12.84 7.85 2.56
N ALA A 58 -11.56 7.93 2.89
CA ALA A 58 -10.51 8.17 1.90
C ALA A 58 -9.40 7.12 1.97
N VAL A 59 -8.93 6.69 0.79
CA VAL A 59 -7.71 5.91 0.63
C VAL A 59 -6.77 6.66 -0.31
N GLU A 60 -5.53 6.86 0.13
CA GLU A 60 -4.53 7.67 -0.56
C GLU A 60 -3.30 6.83 -0.89
N LEU A 61 -2.74 7.08 -2.08
CA LEU A 61 -1.42 6.58 -2.48
C LEU A 61 -0.46 7.76 -2.62
N LEU A 62 0.64 7.72 -1.89
CA LEU A 62 1.61 8.81 -1.88
C LEU A 62 3.02 8.33 -1.57
N GLN A 63 4.00 9.14 -1.95
CA GLN A 63 5.38 9.06 -1.49
C GLN A 63 5.58 9.96 -0.26
N THR A 64 6.41 9.53 0.68
CA THR A 64 6.79 10.24 1.90
C THR A 64 8.31 10.13 2.16
N ASP A 65 8.83 11.00 3.02
CA ASP A 65 10.25 11.09 3.38
C ASP A 65 10.60 10.51 4.77
N VAL A 66 9.61 10.36 5.64
CA VAL A 66 9.72 9.69 6.94
C VAL A 66 9.08 8.30 6.86
N ALA A 67 9.49 7.34 7.69
CA ALA A 67 8.89 6.00 7.77
C ALA A 67 7.84 5.91 8.89
N ALA A 68 6.78 5.13 8.68
CA ALA A 68 5.88 4.71 9.74
C ALA A 68 6.45 3.47 10.45
N THR A 69 6.07 3.24 11.70
CA THR A 69 6.39 2.00 12.43
C THR A 69 5.41 0.90 12.04
N VAL A 70 5.82 0.04 11.11
CA VAL A 70 5.00 -1.01 10.50
C VAL A 70 5.33 -2.38 11.06
N THR A 71 4.41 -3.32 10.89
CA THR A 71 4.73 -4.75 10.94
C THR A 71 5.59 -5.07 9.71
N ALA A 72 6.84 -5.47 9.94
CA ALA A 72 7.79 -5.74 8.86
C ALA A 72 7.30 -6.88 7.96
N HIS A 73 7.49 -6.72 6.65
CA HIS A 73 7.36 -7.85 5.73
C HIS A 73 8.54 -8.81 5.85
N THR A 74 8.27 -10.09 5.62
CA THR A 74 9.30 -11.08 5.26
C THR A 74 9.57 -11.00 3.76
N ALA A 75 10.75 -11.47 3.32
CA ALA A 75 11.12 -11.46 1.90
C ALA A 75 10.11 -12.18 0.99
N SER A 76 9.49 -13.26 1.47
CA SER A 76 8.43 -14.00 0.77
C SER A 76 7.16 -13.18 0.51
N GLY A 77 6.93 -12.10 1.27
CA GLY A 77 5.80 -11.20 1.06
C GLY A 77 5.92 -10.34 -0.21
N LEU A 78 7.13 -10.12 -0.71
CA LEU A 78 7.41 -9.36 -1.91
C LEU A 78 7.48 -10.33 -3.08
N GLN A 79 6.33 -10.60 -3.67
CA GLN A 79 6.19 -11.70 -4.61
C GLN A 79 6.61 -11.27 -6.01
N PRO A 80 7.60 -11.92 -6.64
CA PRO A 80 7.83 -11.73 -8.06
C PRO A 80 6.62 -12.26 -8.84
N VAL A 81 6.20 -11.50 -9.87
CA VAL A 81 5.10 -11.92 -10.76
C VAL A 81 5.58 -12.99 -11.74
N ASP A 82 6.86 -12.95 -12.12
CA ASP A 82 7.52 -14.03 -12.85
C ASP A 82 8.13 -15.03 -11.85
N PRO A 83 7.80 -16.34 -11.91
CA PRO A 83 8.32 -17.35 -10.99
C PRO A 83 9.84 -17.42 -10.88
N ASN A 84 10.58 -17.04 -11.94
CA ASN A 84 12.04 -17.13 -11.98
C ASN A 84 12.74 -15.79 -11.73
N ALA A 85 12.00 -14.72 -11.44
CA ALA A 85 12.61 -13.43 -11.13
C ALA A 85 13.33 -13.47 -9.76
N PRO A 86 14.43 -12.71 -9.62
CA PRO A 86 15.16 -12.61 -8.36
C PRO A 86 14.29 -11.96 -7.28
N ALA A 87 14.70 -12.09 -6.01
CA ALA A 87 14.05 -11.38 -4.91
C ALA A 87 14.12 -9.86 -5.09
N SER A 88 13.09 -9.15 -4.64
CA SER A 88 13.06 -7.69 -4.64
C SER A 88 14.17 -7.11 -3.74
N LEU A 89 14.65 -5.93 -4.12
CA LEU A 89 15.69 -5.19 -3.40
C LEU A 89 15.14 -4.15 -2.42
N LEU A 90 13.82 -4.09 -2.22
CA LEU A 90 13.23 -3.21 -1.21
C LEU A 90 13.80 -3.52 0.18
N THR A 91 13.98 -2.46 0.98
CA THR A 91 14.48 -2.62 2.34
C THR A 91 13.37 -3.13 3.24
N LEU A 92 13.60 -4.21 3.97
CA LEU A 92 12.65 -4.80 4.91
C LEU A 92 12.97 -4.36 6.35
N GLY A 93 11.94 -4.17 7.17
CA GLY A 93 12.10 -3.78 8.57
C GLY A 93 10.92 -3.00 9.11
N THR A 94 10.88 -2.82 10.43
CA THR A 94 9.78 -2.13 11.14
C THR A 94 9.71 -0.63 10.84
N SER A 95 10.77 -0.05 10.30
CA SER A 95 10.83 1.33 9.80
C SER A 95 11.11 1.36 8.29
N ALA A 96 10.75 0.31 7.57
CA ALA A 96 10.98 0.15 6.14
C ALA A 96 9.76 -0.50 5.46
N THR A 97 9.94 -1.54 4.64
CA THR A 97 8.81 -2.21 3.97
C THR A 97 8.02 -3.08 4.93
N GLY A 98 6.71 -2.86 4.99
CA GLY A 98 5.81 -3.53 5.92
C GLY A 98 4.36 -3.07 5.75
N TYR A 99 3.50 -3.54 6.64
CA TYR A 99 2.07 -3.26 6.64
C TYR A 99 1.59 -2.90 8.04
N THR A 100 0.44 -2.22 8.10
CA THR A 100 -0.22 -1.72 9.31
C THR A 100 0.65 -0.84 10.22
N ALA A 101 0.36 0.47 10.28
CA ALA A 101 0.86 1.37 11.32
C ALA A 101 -0.20 2.39 11.72
N THR A 102 -0.46 2.50 13.02
CA THR A 102 -1.37 3.52 13.58
C THR A 102 -0.67 4.86 13.81
N ALA A 103 0.67 4.88 13.87
CA ALA A 103 1.48 6.08 13.98
C ALA A 103 2.33 6.26 12.71
N GLU A 104 2.11 7.34 11.97
CA GLU A 104 2.73 7.57 10.66
C GLU A 104 4.10 8.26 10.70
N GLY A 105 4.48 8.78 11.87
CA GLY A 105 5.55 9.76 12.01
C GLY A 105 5.14 11.14 11.45
N ALA A 106 5.91 12.18 11.78
CA ALA A 106 5.71 13.51 11.21
C ALA A 106 6.37 13.57 9.82
N ILE A 107 5.57 13.46 8.77
CA ILE A 107 6.03 13.58 7.38
C ILE A 107 6.36 15.04 7.10
N ALA A 108 7.56 15.33 6.59
CA ALA A 108 7.96 16.69 6.23
C ALA A 108 7.76 16.99 4.74
N ALA A 109 7.83 15.97 3.88
CA ALA A 109 7.56 16.09 2.45
C ALA A 109 6.75 14.90 1.91
N ALA A 110 5.68 15.21 1.17
CA ALA A 110 4.83 14.20 0.54
C ALA A 110 4.55 14.53 -0.94
N ARG A 111 4.41 13.49 -1.77
CA ARG A 111 3.91 13.59 -3.15
C ARG A 111 2.77 12.61 -3.35
N VAL A 112 1.56 13.14 -3.54
CA VAL A 112 0.34 12.35 -3.75
C VAL A 112 0.28 11.89 -5.20
N PHE A 113 -0.05 10.62 -5.42
CA PHE A 113 -0.22 10.04 -6.75
C PHE A 113 -1.69 9.81 -7.09
N ASP A 114 -2.47 9.35 -6.11
CA ASP A 114 -3.87 9.01 -6.31
C ASP A 114 -4.64 9.06 -4.98
N VAL A 115 -5.91 9.41 -5.05
CA VAL A 115 -6.83 9.48 -3.91
C VAL A 115 -8.19 8.96 -4.34
N LYS A 116 -8.65 7.88 -3.71
CA LYS A 116 -10.00 7.35 -3.91
C LYS A 116 -10.87 7.69 -2.71
N GLN A 117 -11.93 8.45 -2.97
CA GLN A 117 -13.04 8.61 -2.03
C GLN A 117 -13.95 7.38 -2.12
N ILE A 118 -14.27 6.80 -0.96
CA ILE A 118 -15.21 5.70 -0.81
C ILE A 118 -16.57 6.31 -0.47
N PRO A 119 -17.60 6.10 -1.30
CA PRO A 119 -18.94 6.63 -1.02
C PRO A 119 -19.55 6.00 0.22
N LEU A 120 -20.47 6.72 0.86
CA LEU A 120 -21.23 6.23 2.00
C LEU A 120 -22.23 5.14 1.59
N ALA A 121 -22.66 4.32 2.56
CA ALA A 121 -23.44 3.09 2.37
C ALA A 121 -24.76 3.20 1.56
N ALA A 122 -25.33 4.38 1.32
CA ALA A 122 -26.53 4.54 0.50
C ALA A 122 -26.20 4.35 -0.99
N GLY A 123 -26.08 3.08 -1.41
CA GLY A 123 -25.80 2.70 -2.80
C GLY A 123 -24.32 2.45 -3.12
N ALA A 124 -23.46 2.21 -2.13
CA ALA A 124 -22.03 1.97 -2.35
C ALA A 124 -21.78 0.67 -3.15
N THR A 125 -21.33 0.81 -4.40
CA THR A 125 -20.87 -0.29 -5.27
C THR A 125 -19.35 -0.45 -5.27
N ASP A 126 -18.61 0.59 -4.86
CA ASP A 126 -17.16 0.67 -4.98
C ASP A 126 -16.46 0.19 -3.69
N LEU A 127 -16.69 -1.08 -3.33
CA LEU A 127 -15.92 -1.74 -2.27
C LEU A 127 -14.54 -2.20 -2.73
N THR A 128 -14.32 -2.17 -4.04
CA THR A 128 -13.06 -2.53 -4.68
C THR A 128 -12.60 -1.37 -5.55
N TYR A 129 -11.29 -1.15 -5.54
CA TYR A 129 -10.64 -0.18 -6.39
C TYR A 129 -9.39 -0.80 -6.97
N THR A 130 -9.16 -0.55 -8.25
CA THR A 130 -7.95 -0.95 -8.94
C THR A 130 -7.64 0.10 -9.98
N TYR A 131 -6.40 0.57 -9.98
CA TYR A 131 -5.92 1.53 -10.94
C TYR A 131 -4.58 1.06 -11.51
N GLN A 132 -4.45 1.16 -12.82
CA GLN A 132 -3.24 0.85 -13.55
C GLN A 132 -2.86 2.07 -14.38
N TRP A 133 -1.65 2.57 -14.17
CA TRP A 133 -1.13 3.66 -14.98
C TRP A 133 -0.87 3.18 -16.40
N MET A 134 -1.17 4.05 -17.37
CA MET A 134 -0.65 3.90 -18.71
C MET A 134 0.88 3.97 -18.68
N PRO A 135 1.60 3.25 -19.57
CA PRO A 135 3.06 3.16 -19.52
C PRO A 135 3.80 4.50 -19.41
N ASP A 136 3.28 5.55 -20.05
CA ASP A 136 3.92 6.87 -20.13
C ASP A 136 3.71 7.74 -18.88
N GLU A 137 2.76 7.38 -18.02
CA GLU A 137 2.36 8.19 -16.84
C GLU A 137 2.76 7.53 -15.50
N ARG A 138 3.49 6.42 -15.57
CA ARG A 138 3.86 5.62 -14.40
C ARG A 138 4.74 6.41 -13.41
N PRO A 139 4.26 6.63 -12.18
CA PRO A 139 5.05 7.34 -11.18
C PRO A 139 6.33 6.58 -10.80
N ILE A 140 7.43 7.31 -10.64
CA ILE A 140 8.70 6.76 -10.14
C ILE A 140 8.90 7.18 -8.70
N ILE A 141 9.13 6.23 -7.81
CA ILE A 141 9.47 6.47 -6.41
C ILE A 141 10.98 6.58 -6.28
N ALA A 142 11.44 7.73 -5.80
CA ALA A 142 12.87 8.01 -5.67
C ALA A 142 13.54 7.07 -4.65
N VAL A 143 14.87 6.96 -4.71
CA VAL A 143 15.68 6.23 -3.72
C VAL A 143 15.51 6.79 -2.31
N SER A 144 15.67 5.96 -1.28
CA SER A 144 15.55 6.36 0.14
C SER A 144 14.24 7.10 0.45
N ARG A 145 13.14 6.63 -0.13
CA ARG A 145 11.79 7.16 0.09
C ARG A 145 10.81 6.03 0.39
N PHE A 146 9.65 6.41 0.89
CA PHE A 146 8.61 5.48 1.29
C PHE A 146 7.37 5.71 0.44
N LEU A 147 6.94 4.69 -0.31
CA LEU A 147 5.60 4.66 -0.87
C LEU A 147 4.64 4.16 0.21
N ARG A 148 3.47 4.79 0.32
CA ARG A 148 2.43 4.39 1.27
C ARG A 148 1.06 4.34 0.65
N VAL A 149 0.31 3.29 1.02
CA VAL A 149 -1.15 3.27 0.93
C VAL A 149 -1.68 3.60 2.32
N ARG A 150 -2.49 4.65 2.44
CA ARG A 150 -3.08 5.10 3.70
C ARG A 150 -4.59 5.10 3.62
N ALA A 151 -5.24 4.83 4.74
CA ALA A 151 -6.68 4.85 4.85
C ALA A 151 -7.12 5.67 6.06
N THR A 152 -8.19 6.45 5.87
CA THR A 152 -8.85 7.23 6.93
C THR A 152 -10.35 7.08 6.80
N PHE A 153 -10.99 6.54 7.82
CA PHE A 153 -12.42 6.24 7.82
C PHE A 153 -13.18 7.19 8.75
N ALA A 154 -14.25 7.82 8.30
CA ALA A 154 -14.86 8.91 9.06
C ALA A 154 -15.54 8.47 10.37
N THR A 155 -16.07 7.24 10.46
CA THR A 155 -16.89 6.82 11.61
C THR A 155 -16.44 5.50 12.22
N ALA A 156 -16.31 4.45 11.42
CA ALA A 156 -15.96 3.11 11.88
C ALA A 156 -14.92 2.47 10.97
N ALA A 157 -14.05 1.65 11.56
CA ALA A 157 -13.10 0.87 10.80
C ALA A 157 -13.80 -0.20 9.95
N SER A 158 -13.23 -0.46 8.77
CA SER A 158 -13.56 -1.60 7.91
C SER A 158 -12.31 -2.42 7.71
N ASN A 159 -12.45 -3.72 7.49
CA ASN A 159 -11.29 -4.54 7.13
C ASN A 159 -10.97 -4.31 5.66
N MET A 160 -9.69 -4.04 5.39
CA MET A 160 -9.20 -3.71 4.07
C MET A 160 -8.02 -4.61 3.68
N THR A 161 -8.07 -5.09 2.45
CA THR A 161 -6.91 -5.67 1.76
C THR A 161 -6.43 -4.66 0.73
N CYS A 162 -5.13 -4.37 0.65
CA CYS A 162 -4.56 -3.54 -0.41
C CYS A 162 -3.28 -4.15 -0.95
N TRP A 163 -2.93 -3.71 -2.16
CA TRP A 163 -1.78 -4.21 -2.89
C TRP A 163 -1.16 -3.13 -3.75
N VAL A 164 0.13 -3.29 -4.00
CA VAL A 164 0.90 -2.47 -4.94
C VAL A 164 1.67 -3.39 -5.87
N CYS A 165 1.67 -3.05 -7.15
CA CYS A 165 2.47 -3.69 -8.19
C CYS A 165 3.47 -2.68 -8.76
N TRP A 166 4.73 -3.07 -8.82
CA TRP A 166 5.82 -2.22 -9.28
C TRP A 166 6.83 -3.00 -10.10
N ASP A 167 7.61 -2.27 -10.88
CA ASP A 167 8.75 -2.77 -11.60
C ASP A 167 10.04 -2.24 -10.93
N GLU A 168 11.01 -3.15 -10.78
CA GLU A 168 12.37 -2.89 -10.28
C GLU A 168 13.42 -3.12 -11.37
#